data_AF-A0AA35IVQ3-F1
#
_entry.id   AF-A0AA35IVQ3-F1
#
_cell.length_a   1.000
_cell.length_b   1.000
_cell.length_c   1.000
_cell.angle_alpha   90.00
_cell.angle_beta   90.00
_cell.angle_gamma   90.00
#
_symmetry.space_group_name_H-M   'P 1'
#
loop_
_entity.id
_entity.type
_entity.pdbx_description
1 polymer ?
#
loop_
_entity_poly.entity_id
_entity_poly.type
_entity_poly.pdbx_seq_one_letter_code
_entity_poly.pdbx_strand_id
1 'polypeptide(L)'
;MDLFRQTFGNNEEPFIQIPGAFREEPPTDMNGRADDQNNSANEPTQNRDRYTKSVLHFLFQAPLIVLYYLLNFIIRSSRLLKPLLRFHGFYQRKHNRLLDHSSQLNCLLENLENESQIVTCSEANGNIDDNRNSEDARNNQNSGVQFSFGSLYNPENGTFLKSIMQSSYTELLDACSEQVKFGVIYLHDPLLDNHMDYVNKILCSETFVNMIRKYQVLLWFGDVTTSEGLQVSNALKIRQYPLLGIISLKAEKKIELVARVEGSISNYMPQDLETIFSKNYPRLIQLRQQRQNVEMQRLIRQQQDSRYQDSLRRDQQRESERSEQIQREQREREHERIENQWLLWRKGQLKPEPSPGKDASKVAIRLENGQRLVRKFDASLPTEEIYAFVELQLRGLLDSEGHTPFVEHPANYQHQYGFKLITPVPRRELDPSTKISDAGGIYPSGNIVMERLE
;
A
#
# COMPACT_ATOMS: atom_id res chain seq x y z
N MET A 1 6.24 -35.67 -9.11
CA MET A 1 6.27 -34.36 -8.42
C MET A 1 5.36 -34.41 -7.19
N ASP A 2 5.41 -35.50 -6.40
CA ASP A 2 4.27 -35.91 -5.55
C ASP A 2 4.61 -36.00 -4.06
N LEU A 3 5.82 -35.57 -3.67
CA LEU A 3 6.25 -35.47 -2.26
C LEU A 3 6.06 -34.05 -1.66
N PHE A 4 5.55 -33.10 -2.44
CA PHE A 4 5.35 -31.70 -2.00
C PHE A 4 3.91 -31.36 -1.60
N ARG A 5 2.95 -32.28 -1.78
CA ARG A 5 1.51 -32.01 -1.54
C ARG A 5 0.98 -32.50 -0.19
N GLN A 6 1.83 -33.09 0.65
CA GLN A 6 1.43 -33.76 1.91
C GLN A 6 1.99 -33.10 3.17
N THR A 7 2.77 -32.02 3.04
CA THR A 7 3.42 -31.31 4.17
C THR A 7 2.84 -29.94 4.49
N PHE A 8 1.91 -29.43 3.67
CA PHE A 8 1.26 -28.13 3.87
C PHE A 8 -0.25 -28.25 3.71
N GLY A 9 -0.91 -28.55 4.82
CA GLY A 9 -2.36 -28.58 4.95
C GLY A 9 -2.74 -28.46 6.41
N ASN A 10 -2.93 -27.21 6.87
CA ASN A 10 -3.95 -26.76 7.84
C ASN A 10 -3.56 -25.41 8.45
N ASN A 11 -4.10 -24.34 7.86
CA ASN A 11 -4.52 -23.11 8.52
C ASN A 11 -5.21 -22.23 7.49
N GLU A 12 -6.52 -22.42 7.30
CA GLU A 12 -7.41 -21.40 6.74
C GLU A 12 -8.88 -21.73 7.09
N GLU A 13 -9.68 -20.69 7.25
CA GLU A 13 -11.05 -20.71 7.78
C GLU A 13 -12.10 -21.23 6.76
N PRO A 14 -13.32 -21.59 7.18
CA PRO A 14 -14.19 -22.44 6.36
C PRO A 14 -14.77 -21.72 5.14
N PHE A 15 -14.51 -22.29 3.96
CA PHE A 15 -15.17 -21.88 2.73
C PHE A 15 -16.67 -22.25 2.73
N ILE A 16 -17.49 -21.28 2.32
CA ILE A 16 -18.95 -21.36 2.31
C ILE A 16 -19.42 -22.41 1.28
N GLN A 17 -20.30 -23.32 1.70
CA GLN A 17 -20.88 -24.31 0.80
C GLN A 17 -21.85 -23.65 -0.21
N ILE A 18 -21.62 -23.89 -1.50
CA ILE A 18 -22.56 -23.50 -2.56
C ILE A 18 -23.76 -24.48 -2.52
N PRO A 19 -25.02 -24.01 -2.53
CA PRO A 19 -26.18 -24.90 -2.48
C PRO A 19 -26.31 -25.71 -3.77
N GLY A 20 -26.35 -27.05 -3.65
CA GLY A 20 -26.66 -27.95 -4.78
C GLY A 20 -25.87 -29.26 -4.89
N ALA A 21 -24.90 -29.53 -4.01
CA ALA A 21 -24.14 -30.79 -4.04
C ALA A 21 -24.95 -31.99 -3.49
N PHE A 22 -24.96 -33.10 -4.22
CA PHE A 22 -25.66 -34.34 -3.86
C PHE A 22 -24.95 -35.11 -2.72
N ARG A 23 -25.71 -35.91 -1.97
CA ARG A 23 -25.20 -36.83 -0.94
C ARG A 23 -24.70 -38.12 -1.58
N GLU A 24 -23.54 -38.61 -1.14
CA GLU A 24 -23.14 -40.01 -1.27
C GLU A 24 -23.34 -40.72 0.07
N GLU A 25 -24.03 -41.87 0.07
CA GLU A 25 -24.23 -42.74 1.22
C GLU A 25 -23.21 -43.89 1.24
N PRO A 26 -22.82 -44.41 2.41
CA PRO A 26 -21.88 -45.52 2.51
C PRO A 26 -22.57 -46.88 2.24
N PRO A 27 -21.90 -47.85 1.59
CA PRO A 27 -22.48 -49.17 1.35
C PRO A 27 -22.46 -50.03 2.63
N THR A 28 -23.60 -50.68 2.90
CA THR A 28 -23.82 -51.61 4.01
C THR A 28 -23.55 -53.06 3.59
N ASP A 29 -23.11 -53.86 4.57
CA ASP A 29 -23.34 -55.29 4.83
C ASP A 29 -23.67 -56.29 3.71
N MET A 30 -23.13 -57.52 3.85
CA MET A 30 -23.94 -58.75 3.74
C MET A 30 -23.33 -59.93 4.53
N ASN A 31 -24.11 -60.45 5.49
CA ASN A 31 -24.29 -61.84 5.93
C ASN A 31 -23.07 -62.75 6.28
N GLY A 32 -23.15 -63.66 7.26
CA GLY A 32 -24.24 -64.00 8.19
C GLY A 32 -24.17 -65.47 8.66
N ARG A 33 -24.62 -65.73 9.91
CA ARG A 33 -25.15 -66.98 10.54
C ARG A 33 -25.07 -68.28 9.70
N ALA A 34 -24.74 -69.48 10.22
CA ALA A 34 -25.05 -70.12 11.52
C ALA A 34 -24.38 -71.53 11.54
N ASP A 35 -24.32 -72.35 12.61
CA ASP A 35 -24.52 -72.21 14.07
C ASP A 35 -23.95 -73.50 14.77
N ASP A 36 -24.26 -73.69 16.06
CA ASP A 36 -24.36 -74.96 16.83
C ASP A 36 -23.15 -75.58 17.62
N GLN A 37 -23.38 -75.55 18.95
CA GLN A 37 -23.14 -76.58 19.99
C GLN A 37 -21.82 -76.69 20.77
N ASN A 38 -22.00 -76.62 22.10
CA ASN A 38 -21.03 -76.89 23.16
C ASN A 38 -20.66 -78.37 23.26
N ASN A 39 -19.38 -78.69 23.54
CA ASN A 39 -18.95 -79.09 24.90
C ASN A 39 -17.46 -79.54 24.97
N SER A 40 -16.96 -79.61 26.21
CA SER A 40 -15.82 -80.44 26.66
C SER A 40 -14.39 -79.85 26.61
N ALA A 41 -14.03 -79.23 27.75
CA ALA A 41 -12.82 -79.52 28.55
C ALA A 41 -11.39 -79.17 28.08
N ASN A 42 -10.74 -78.38 28.94
CA ASN A 42 -9.30 -78.34 29.30
C ASN A 42 -8.28 -77.63 28.37
N GLU A 43 -7.83 -76.47 28.84
CA GLU A 43 -6.50 -75.86 28.63
C GLU A 43 -5.34 -76.82 28.99
N PRO A 44 -4.05 -76.57 28.62
CA PRO A 44 -3.45 -75.26 28.30
C PRO A 44 -2.41 -75.16 27.16
N THR A 45 -2.45 -74.08 26.38
CA THR A 45 -1.28 -73.57 25.62
C THR A 45 -1.09 -72.04 25.71
N GLN A 46 -1.43 -71.40 26.83
CA GLN A 46 -1.27 -69.94 27.05
C GLN A 46 0.17 -69.40 26.99
N ASN A 47 1.21 -70.26 26.93
CA ASN A 47 2.61 -69.83 27.06
C ASN A 47 3.30 -69.42 25.75
N ARG A 48 2.81 -69.84 24.57
CA ARG A 48 3.53 -69.60 23.31
C ARG A 48 3.33 -68.18 22.76
N ASP A 49 2.12 -67.63 22.90
CA ASP A 49 1.79 -66.27 22.40
C ASP A 49 2.31 -65.14 23.28
N ARG A 50 2.62 -65.43 24.56
CA ARG A 50 3.21 -64.44 25.47
C ARG A 50 4.67 -64.17 25.11
N TYR A 51 5.40 -65.20 24.68
CA TYR A 51 6.78 -65.09 24.21
C TYR A 51 6.90 -64.42 22.84
N THR A 52 6.06 -64.80 21.86
CA THR A 52 6.10 -64.19 20.52
C THR A 52 5.74 -62.70 20.55
N LYS A 53 4.74 -62.29 21.34
CA LYS A 53 4.42 -60.86 21.56
C LYS A 53 5.56 -60.12 22.24
N SER A 54 6.23 -60.72 23.23
CA SER A 54 7.37 -60.08 23.93
C SER A 54 8.59 -59.92 23.01
N VAL A 55 8.92 -60.93 22.20
CA VAL A 55 10.02 -60.88 21.22
C VAL A 55 9.71 -59.87 20.09
N LEU A 56 8.48 -59.84 19.58
CA LEU A 56 8.05 -58.86 18.58
C LEU A 56 8.13 -57.42 19.13
N HIS A 57 7.71 -57.22 20.39
CA HIS A 57 7.82 -55.93 21.08
C HIS A 57 9.29 -55.51 21.22
N PHE A 58 10.19 -56.41 21.61
CA PHE A 58 11.63 -56.12 21.67
C PHE A 58 12.22 -55.77 20.29
N LEU A 59 11.85 -56.51 19.24
CA LEU A 59 12.33 -56.30 17.86
C LEU A 59 11.92 -54.93 17.29
N PHE A 60 10.73 -54.43 17.60
CA PHE A 60 10.27 -53.11 17.15
C PHE A 60 10.65 -51.97 18.09
N GLN A 61 10.63 -52.19 19.40
CA GLN A 61 10.88 -51.12 20.38
C GLN A 61 12.36 -50.77 20.50
N ALA A 62 13.28 -51.75 20.43
CA ALA A 62 14.72 -51.50 20.49
C ALA A 62 15.24 -50.51 19.41
N PRO A 63 14.98 -50.70 18.09
CA PRO A 63 15.43 -49.75 17.08
C PRO A 63 14.76 -48.37 17.23
N LEU A 64 13.51 -48.31 17.71
CA LEU A 64 12.78 -47.06 17.93
C LEU A 64 13.37 -46.26 19.12
N ILE A 65 13.76 -46.95 20.19
CA ILE A 65 14.49 -46.36 21.33
C ILE A 65 15.88 -45.86 20.88
N VAL A 66 16.62 -46.66 20.11
CA VAL A 66 17.92 -46.25 19.55
C VAL A 66 17.75 -45.00 18.66
N LEU A 67 16.76 -44.98 17.78
CA LEU A 67 16.44 -43.82 16.93
C LEU A 67 16.07 -42.58 17.76
N TYR A 68 15.29 -42.73 18.83
CA TYR A 68 14.94 -41.65 19.75
C TYR A 68 16.17 -41.03 20.43
N TYR A 69 17.11 -41.86 20.90
CA TYR A 69 18.36 -41.37 21.49
C TYR A 69 19.30 -40.77 20.44
N LEU A 70 19.34 -41.31 19.22
CA LEU A 70 20.14 -40.77 18.11
C LEU A 70 19.60 -39.40 17.66
N LEU A 71 18.28 -39.24 17.55
CA LEU A 71 17.63 -37.96 17.26
C LEU A 71 17.90 -36.94 18.39
N ASN A 72 17.78 -37.33 19.65
CA ASN A 72 18.15 -36.48 20.79
C ASN A 72 19.64 -36.12 20.81
N PHE A 73 20.51 -37.02 20.36
CA PHE A 73 21.95 -36.75 20.22
C PHE A 73 22.21 -35.71 19.12
N ILE A 74 21.54 -35.80 17.97
CA ILE A 74 21.58 -34.78 16.91
C ILE A 74 21.04 -33.41 17.40
N ILE A 75 19.94 -33.41 18.15
CA ILE A 75 19.38 -32.19 18.75
C ILE A 75 20.30 -31.60 19.84
N ARG A 76 21.07 -32.43 20.56
CA ARG A 76 22.11 -31.95 21.49
C ARG A 76 23.37 -31.45 20.76
N SER A 77 23.86 -32.16 19.74
CA SER A 77 25.07 -31.75 19.00
C SER A 77 24.86 -30.47 18.20
N SER A 78 23.68 -30.29 17.58
CA SER A 78 23.29 -29.02 16.96
C SER A 78 23.25 -27.83 17.95
N ARG A 79 22.93 -28.06 19.24
CA ARG A 79 23.07 -27.03 20.29
C ARG A 79 24.54 -26.73 20.62
N LEU A 80 25.44 -27.71 20.53
CA LEU A 80 26.90 -27.52 20.66
C LEU A 80 27.53 -26.82 19.44
N LEU A 81 26.87 -26.85 18.27
CA LEU A 81 27.26 -26.10 17.06
C LEU A 81 26.83 -24.62 17.07
N LYS A 82 25.95 -24.18 17.98
CA LYS A 82 25.56 -22.77 18.14
C LYS A 82 26.74 -21.78 18.32
N PRO A 83 27.81 -22.06 19.10
CA PRO A 83 29.00 -21.21 19.12
C PRO A 83 29.70 -21.10 17.77
N LEU A 84 29.78 -22.17 16.97
CA LEU A 84 30.37 -22.14 15.63
C LEU A 84 29.54 -21.28 14.65
N LEU A 85 28.22 -21.29 14.78
CA LEU A 85 27.34 -20.35 14.05
C LEU A 85 27.58 -18.88 14.44
N ARG A 86 27.96 -18.60 15.71
CA ARG A 86 28.41 -17.25 16.10
C ARG A 86 29.75 -16.87 15.49
N PHE A 87 30.68 -17.82 15.35
CA PHE A 87 31.93 -17.60 14.62
C PHE A 87 31.70 -17.36 13.13
N HIS A 88 30.74 -18.05 12.50
CA HIS A 88 30.32 -17.75 11.13
C HIS A 88 29.80 -16.30 11.02
N GLY A 89 28.95 -15.86 11.96
CA GLY A 89 28.52 -14.46 12.05
C GLY A 89 29.67 -13.46 12.23
N PHE A 90 30.72 -13.82 12.98
CA PHE A 90 31.92 -12.98 13.14
C PHE A 90 32.77 -12.93 11.86
N TYR A 91 32.90 -14.06 11.16
CA TYR A 91 33.58 -14.16 9.87
C TYR A 91 32.85 -13.32 8.81
N GLN A 92 31.51 -13.45 8.74
CA GLN A 92 30.65 -12.65 7.87
C GLN A 92 30.73 -11.15 8.20
N ARG A 93 30.82 -10.77 9.48
CA ARG A 93 31.01 -9.36 9.89
C ARG A 93 32.38 -8.80 9.50
N LYS A 94 33.45 -9.60 9.58
CA LYS A 94 34.79 -9.23 9.10
C LYS A 94 34.84 -9.16 7.57
N HIS A 95 34.18 -10.09 6.88
CA HIS A 95 34.08 -10.10 5.42
C HIS A 95 33.28 -8.92 4.89
N ASN A 96 32.20 -8.51 5.58
CA ASN A 96 31.43 -7.31 5.23
C ASN A 96 32.22 -6.02 5.45
N ARG A 97 33.13 -5.96 6.43
CA ARG A 97 34.10 -4.84 6.56
C ARG A 97 35.13 -4.79 5.42
N LEU A 98 35.45 -5.92 4.80
CA LEU A 98 36.26 -6.00 3.58
C LEU A 98 35.44 -5.75 2.29
N LEU A 99 34.13 -5.54 2.42
CA LEU A 99 33.20 -5.17 1.34
C LEU A 99 32.64 -3.74 1.53
N ASP A 100 33.17 -2.98 2.49
CA ASP A 100 32.83 -1.56 2.59
C ASP A 100 33.67 -0.75 1.60
N HIS A 101 33.20 -0.75 0.36
CA HIS A 101 33.79 -0.04 -0.78
C HIS A 101 34.03 1.45 -0.48
N SER A 102 33.13 2.08 0.28
CA SER A 102 33.25 3.49 0.69
C SER A 102 34.48 3.74 1.57
N SER A 103 34.75 2.86 2.54
CA SER A 103 35.95 2.92 3.38
C SER A 103 37.23 2.66 2.59
N GLN A 104 37.19 1.75 1.60
CA GLN A 104 38.35 1.46 0.73
C GLN A 104 38.69 2.64 -0.18
N LEU A 105 37.68 3.25 -0.80
CA LEU A 105 37.85 4.43 -1.64
C LEU A 105 38.37 5.63 -0.84
N ASN A 106 37.82 5.89 0.35
CA ASN A 106 38.32 6.98 1.21
C ASN A 106 39.79 6.77 1.61
N CYS A 107 40.18 5.54 1.97
CA CYS A 107 41.58 5.23 2.29
C CYS A 107 42.50 5.41 1.08
N LEU A 108 42.06 5.03 -0.13
CA LEU A 108 42.83 5.29 -1.35
C LEU A 108 42.93 6.80 -1.65
N LEU A 109 41.85 7.57 -1.51
CA LEU A 109 41.91 9.03 -1.71
C LEU A 109 42.86 9.70 -0.71
N GLU A 110 42.86 9.28 0.55
CA GLU A 110 43.79 9.75 1.59
C GLU A 110 45.25 9.39 1.24
N ASN A 111 45.52 8.16 0.79
CA ASN A 111 46.85 7.74 0.36
C ASN A 111 47.35 8.56 -0.85
N LEU A 112 46.52 8.72 -1.88
CA LEU A 112 46.85 9.52 -3.07
C LEU A 112 47.05 11.01 -2.73
N GLU A 113 46.27 11.55 -1.78
CA GLU A 113 46.47 12.91 -1.27
C GLU A 113 47.84 13.04 -0.61
N ASN A 114 48.18 12.15 0.33
CA ASN A 114 49.46 12.16 1.04
C ASN A 114 50.67 11.99 0.10
N GLU A 115 50.62 11.02 -0.82
CA GLU A 115 51.69 10.75 -1.79
C GLU A 115 51.86 11.91 -2.79
N SER A 116 50.77 12.55 -3.21
CA SER A 116 50.85 13.70 -4.13
C SER A 116 51.57 14.89 -3.49
N GLN A 117 51.30 15.15 -2.19
CA GLN A 117 51.96 16.19 -1.41
C GLN A 117 53.46 15.91 -1.28
N ILE A 118 53.85 14.67 -0.94
CA ILE A 118 55.26 14.27 -0.80
C ILE A 118 56.04 14.52 -2.09
N VAL A 119 55.50 14.13 -3.25
CA VAL A 119 56.16 14.35 -4.55
C VAL A 119 56.37 15.85 -4.80
N THR A 120 55.32 16.68 -4.67
CA THR A 120 55.43 18.14 -4.90
C THR A 120 56.42 18.84 -3.94
N CYS A 121 56.51 18.40 -2.67
CA CYS A 121 57.49 18.92 -1.73
C CYS A 121 58.92 18.46 -2.03
N SER A 122 59.10 17.26 -2.58
CA SER A 122 60.42 16.74 -2.97
C SER A 122 61.00 17.46 -4.19
N GLU A 123 60.16 17.75 -5.20
CA GLU A 123 60.54 18.54 -6.38
C GLU A 123 60.91 19.99 -6.01
N ALA A 124 60.23 20.58 -5.01
CA ALA A 124 60.52 21.92 -4.51
C ALA A 124 61.88 22.03 -3.77
N ASN A 125 62.31 20.96 -3.09
CA ASN A 125 63.57 20.94 -2.33
C ASN A 125 64.79 20.48 -3.16
N GLY A 126 64.59 19.96 -4.38
CA GLY A 126 65.65 19.42 -5.23
C GLY A 126 66.59 20.46 -5.90
N ASN A 127 66.37 21.76 -5.68
CA ASN A 127 67.10 22.85 -6.33
C ASN A 127 67.97 23.67 -5.36
N ILE A 128 68.75 22.99 -4.51
CA ILE A 128 69.85 23.61 -3.74
C ILE A 128 71.11 22.77 -3.95
N ASP A 129 71.84 23.10 -5.02
CA ASP A 129 73.30 23.05 -5.20
C ASP A 129 73.68 22.78 -6.67
N ASP A 130 73.77 23.84 -7.49
CA ASP A 130 75.02 24.14 -8.19
C ASP A 130 75.01 25.56 -8.77
N ASN A 131 76.04 26.35 -8.44
CA ASN A 131 76.12 27.78 -8.76
C ASN A 131 77.12 28.05 -9.91
N ARG A 132 76.62 28.23 -11.14
CA ARG A 132 77.41 28.85 -12.25
C ARG A 132 76.56 29.76 -13.14
N ASN A 133 77.14 30.93 -13.45
CA ASN A 133 76.50 32.02 -14.17
C ASN A 133 76.13 31.68 -15.63
N SER A 134 74.90 32.00 -16.03
CA SER A 134 74.61 32.57 -17.35
C SER A 134 73.26 33.30 -17.30
N GLU A 135 73.29 34.61 -17.56
CA GLU A 135 72.09 35.35 -17.96
C GLU A 135 71.63 34.86 -19.36
N ASP A 136 70.45 35.31 -19.81
CA ASP A 136 69.80 34.99 -21.09
C ASP A 136 69.17 33.59 -21.25
N ALA A 137 67.98 33.42 -20.63
CA ALA A 137 66.94 32.52 -21.15
C ALA A 137 65.50 32.97 -20.78
N ARG A 138 65.12 34.20 -21.13
CA ARG A 138 63.70 34.56 -21.21
C ARG A 138 63.07 33.85 -22.42
N ASN A 139 62.51 32.65 -22.25
CA ASN A 139 61.34 32.23 -23.03
C ASN A 139 60.63 30.97 -22.51
N ASN A 140 59.34 31.15 -22.26
CA ASN A 140 58.27 30.23 -22.63
C ASN A 140 58.23 28.83 -21.99
N GLN A 141 57.73 28.77 -20.76
CA GLN A 141 56.90 27.63 -20.31
C GLN A 141 55.56 28.17 -19.80
N ASN A 142 54.45 27.67 -20.33
CA ASN A 142 53.12 27.97 -19.83
C ASN A 142 52.99 27.36 -18.42
N SER A 143 53.09 28.20 -17.39
CA SER A 143 52.79 27.80 -16.02
C SER A 143 51.26 27.66 -15.87
N GLY A 144 50.73 26.53 -16.34
CA GLY A 144 49.33 26.17 -16.18
C GLY A 144 48.98 25.99 -14.71
N VAL A 145 47.74 26.29 -14.32
CA VAL A 145 47.30 26.14 -12.93
C VAL A 145 47.23 24.66 -12.58
N GLN A 146 48.26 24.15 -11.91
CA GLN A 146 48.27 22.79 -11.40
C GLN A 146 47.54 22.73 -10.07
N PHE A 147 46.49 21.90 -9.99
CA PHE A 147 45.71 21.74 -8.78
C PHE A 147 46.35 20.70 -7.87
N SER A 148 46.15 20.82 -6.55
CA SER A 148 46.49 19.74 -5.61
C SER A 148 45.40 18.67 -5.63
N PHE A 149 45.76 17.40 -5.43
CA PHE A 149 44.79 16.30 -5.43
C PHE A 149 43.69 16.50 -4.38
N GLY A 150 44.09 16.82 -3.14
CA GLY A 150 43.16 17.12 -2.05
C GLY A 150 42.21 18.27 -2.35
N SER A 151 42.68 19.34 -3.00
CA SER A 151 41.81 20.48 -3.31
C SER A 151 40.75 20.18 -4.38
N LEU A 152 40.95 19.13 -5.19
CA LEU A 152 39.97 18.66 -6.17
C LEU A 152 39.05 17.56 -5.63
N TYR A 153 39.64 16.52 -5.05
CA TYR A 153 39.00 15.21 -4.85
C TYR A 153 38.63 14.88 -3.40
N ASN A 154 38.98 15.74 -2.42
CA ASN A 154 38.61 15.54 -1.03
C ASN A 154 37.07 15.51 -0.86
N PRO A 155 36.50 14.47 -0.21
CA PRO A 155 35.05 14.25 -0.20
C PRO A 155 34.23 15.26 0.61
N GLU A 156 34.87 16.02 1.50
CA GLU A 156 34.19 16.99 2.38
C GLU A 156 34.43 18.44 1.93
N ASN A 157 35.66 18.78 1.52
CA ASN A 157 36.07 20.15 1.19
C ASN A 157 36.59 20.34 -0.26
N GLY A 158 36.55 19.29 -1.10
CA GLY A 158 37.08 19.31 -2.46
C GLY A 158 36.25 20.14 -3.44
N THR A 159 36.89 20.56 -4.53
CA THR A 159 36.24 21.35 -5.60
C THR A 159 35.24 20.52 -6.41
N PHE A 160 35.41 19.19 -6.49
CA PHE A 160 34.39 18.30 -7.03
C PHE A 160 33.38 17.92 -5.94
N LEU A 161 32.09 18.12 -6.24
CA LEU A 161 31.00 17.69 -5.37
C LEU A 161 31.09 16.18 -5.10
N LYS A 162 30.78 15.79 -3.85
CA LYS A 162 30.68 14.38 -3.41
C LYS A 162 29.82 13.50 -4.33
N SER A 163 28.80 14.07 -4.98
CA SER A 163 27.94 13.36 -5.96
C SER A 163 28.59 13.04 -7.31
N ILE A 164 29.79 13.55 -7.57
CA ILE A 164 30.61 13.23 -8.74
C ILE A 164 31.41 11.95 -8.48
N MET A 165 31.94 11.79 -7.25
CA MET A 165 32.66 10.59 -6.82
C MET A 165 31.66 9.48 -6.49
N GLN A 166 31.86 8.28 -7.03
CA GLN A 166 31.06 7.10 -6.70
C GLN A 166 31.87 6.19 -5.78
N SER A 167 31.24 5.57 -4.78
CA SER A 167 31.93 4.77 -3.76
C SER A 167 32.34 3.37 -4.26
N SER A 168 31.64 2.86 -5.27
CA SER A 168 31.91 1.55 -5.89
C SER A 168 31.77 1.61 -7.41
N TYR A 169 32.36 0.63 -8.09
CA TYR A 169 32.23 0.45 -9.54
C TYR A 169 30.78 0.14 -9.95
N THR A 170 30.04 -0.62 -9.13
CA THR A 170 28.61 -0.89 -9.38
C THR A 170 27.79 0.39 -9.28
N GLU A 171 28.03 1.23 -8.27
CA GLU A 171 27.36 2.53 -8.14
C GLU A 171 27.71 3.45 -9.32
N LEU A 172 28.95 3.43 -9.83
CA LEU A 172 29.30 4.15 -11.06
C LEU A 172 28.50 3.67 -12.27
N LEU A 173 28.36 2.35 -12.46
CA LEU A 173 27.56 1.82 -13.57
C LEU A 173 26.09 2.23 -13.44
N ASP A 174 25.50 2.09 -12.26
CA ASP A 174 24.09 2.46 -12.03
C ASP A 174 23.88 3.97 -12.18
N ALA A 175 24.73 4.82 -11.61
CA ALA A 175 24.66 6.27 -11.75
C ALA A 175 24.89 6.74 -13.20
N CYS A 176 25.81 6.12 -13.96
CA CYS A 176 25.97 6.36 -15.39
C CYS A 176 24.72 5.95 -16.19
N SER A 177 24.11 4.82 -15.83
CA SER A 177 22.89 4.32 -16.45
C SER A 177 21.70 5.22 -16.16
N GLU A 178 21.45 5.60 -14.90
CA GLU A 178 20.32 6.42 -14.45
C GLU A 178 20.43 7.88 -14.89
N GLN A 179 21.57 8.53 -14.61
CA GLN A 179 21.77 9.95 -14.86
C GLN A 179 22.17 10.27 -16.31
N VAL A 180 22.46 9.23 -17.12
CA VAL A 180 22.92 9.35 -18.53
C VAL A 180 24.14 10.27 -18.62
N LYS A 181 25.16 9.93 -17.83
CA LYS A 181 26.45 10.63 -17.72
C LYS A 181 27.59 9.74 -18.20
N PHE A 182 28.71 10.36 -18.56
CA PHE A 182 29.96 9.64 -18.69
C PHE A 182 30.44 9.17 -17.31
N GLY A 183 31.11 8.03 -17.27
CA GLY A 183 31.89 7.60 -16.12
C GLY A 183 33.36 7.53 -16.49
N VAL A 184 34.23 7.91 -15.57
CA VAL A 184 35.67 7.71 -15.67
C VAL A 184 36.13 6.79 -14.54
N ILE A 185 36.93 5.81 -14.92
CA ILE A 185 37.46 4.75 -14.09
C ILE A 185 38.97 4.98 -14.02
N TYR A 186 39.48 5.33 -12.85
CA TYR A 186 40.92 5.35 -12.61
C TYR A 186 41.31 4.12 -11.77
N LEU A 187 42.21 3.29 -12.30
CA LEU A 187 42.82 2.21 -11.52
C LEU A 187 44.29 2.53 -11.26
N HIS A 188 44.61 2.60 -9.97
CA HIS A 188 45.92 2.85 -9.43
C HIS A 188 46.63 1.53 -9.09
N ASP A 189 47.94 1.51 -9.29
CA ASP A 189 48.83 0.42 -8.86
C ASP A 189 49.98 1.06 -8.05
N PRO A 190 49.99 0.91 -6.72
CA PRO A 190 50.98 1.54 -5.85
C PRO A 190 52.37 0.87 -5.93
N LEU A 191 52.50 -0.25 -6.65
CA LEU A 191 53.76 -0.98 -6.81
C LEU A 191 54.62 -0.46 -7.98
N LEU A 192 54.17 0.58 -8.70
CA LEU A 192 54.90 1.19 -9.81
C LEU A 192 55.82 2.32 -9.34
N ASP A 193 57.04 2.36 -9.87
CA ASP A 193 58.04 3.40 -9.51
C ASP A 193 57.50 4.84 -9.69
N ASN A 194 56.72 5.08 -10.76
CA ASN A 194 56.11 6.37 -11.10
C ASN A 194 54.57 6.38 -10.90
N HIS A 195 54.05 5.71 -9.87
CA HIS A 195 52.61 5.56 -9.60
C HIS A 195 51.82 6.89 -9.57
N MET A 196 52.44 8.00 -9.14
CA MET A 196 51.78 9.33 -9.05
C MET A 196 51.79 10.16 -10.34
N ASP A 197 52.46 9.74 -11.42
CA ASP A 197 52.54 10.52 -12.66
C ASP A 197 51.16 10.80 -13.27
N TYR A 198 50.29 9.78 -13.27
CA TYR A 198 48.91 9.93 -13.74
C TYR A 198 48.11 10.92 -12.88
N VAL A 199 48.29 10.89 -11.56
CA VAL A 199 47.57 11.76 -10.64
C VAL A 199 48.00 13.21 -10.87
N ASN A 200 49.29 13.48 -10.77
CA ASN A 200 49.83 14.84 -10.75
C ASN A 200 49.80 15.52 -12.13
N LYS A 201 50.01 14.77 -13.22
CA LYS A 201 50.12 15.31 -14.60
C LYS A 201 48.84 15.17 -15.43
N ILE A 202 47.93 14.23 -15.08
CA ILE A 202 46.64 14.05 -15.78
C ILE A 202 45.47 14.47 -14.89
N LEU A 203 45.22 13.79 -13.77
CA LEU A 203 43.99 14.00 -12.99
C LEU A 203 43.94 15.39 -12.33
N CYS A 204 45.09 15.94 -11.97
CA CYS A 204 45.24 17.28 -11.41
C CYS A 204 45.44 18.39 -12.47
N SER A 205 45.38 18.05 -13.76
CA SER A 205 45.54 19.05 -14.83
C SER A 205 44.27 19.90 -15.02
N GLU A 206 44.46 21.18 -15.33
CA GLU A 206 43.35 22.09 -15.65
C GLU A 206 42.51 21.59 -16.83
N THR A 207 43.15 20.99 -17.85
CA THR A 207 42.45 20.44 -19.02
C THR A 207 41.51 19.30 -18.62
N PHE A 208 41.96 18.38 -17.76
CA PHE A 208 41.13 17.29 -17.25
C PHE A 208 39.97 17.83 -16.41
N VAL A 209 40.24 18.70 -15.44
CA VAL A 209 39.22 19.30 -14.56
C VAL A 209 38.13 20.02 -15.37
N ASN A 210 38.52 20.79 -16.38
CA ASN A 210 37.59 21.49 -17.26
C ASN A 210 36.75 20.50 -18.11
N MET A 211 37.33 19.39 -18.57
CA MET A 211 36.58 18.33 -19.27
C MET A 211 35.56 17.63 -18.36
N ILE A 212 35.93 17.26 -17.12
CA ILE A 212 35.02 16.64 -16.14
C ILE A 212 33.79 17.53 -15.88
N ARG A 213 34.02 18.84 -15.69
CA ARG A 213 32.94 19.82 -15.51
C ARG A 213 32.09 19.99 -16.77
N LYS A 214 32.71 20.21 -17.93
CA LYS A 214 32.06 20.45 -19.24
C LYS A 214 31.13 19.33 -19.66
N TYR A 215 31.53 18.08 -19.43
CA TYR A 215 30.80 16.89 -19.88
C TYR A 215 29.98 16.21 -18.77
N GLN A 216 29.95 16.77 -17.55
CA GLN A 216 29.23 16.24 -16.38
C GLN A 216 29.57 14.78 -16.09
N VAL A 217 30.87 14.49 -16.02
CA VAL A 217 31.43 13.14 -15.85
C VAL A 217 31.36 12.72 -14.37
N LEU A 218 31.09 11.44 -14.10
CA LEU A 218 31.21 10.81 -12.78
C LEU A 218 32.56 10.11 -12.66
N LEU A 219 33.21 10.11 -11.49
CA LEU A 219 34.50 9.45 -11.28
C LEU A 219 34.37 8.27 -10.30
N TRP A 220 35.18 7.24 -10.53
CA TRP A 220 35.48 6.20 -9.55
C TRP A 220 36.98 5.91 -9.56
N PHE A 221 37.52 5.68 -8.38
CA PHE A 221 38.92 5.37 -8.14
C PHE A 221 39.01 3.98 -7.50
N GLY A 222 39.90 3.13 -7.99
CA GLY A 222 40.14 1.81 -7.41
C GLY A 222 41.62 1.45 -7.36
N ASP A 223 42.00 0.69 -6.34
CA ASP A 223 43.34 0.11 -6.23
C ASP A 223 43.33 -1.31 -6.81
N VAL A 224 44.29 -1.65 -7.66
CA VAL A 224 44.50 -3.01 -8.16
C VAL A 224 44.77 -4.02 -7.04
N THR A 225 45.32 -3.59 -5.90
CA THR A 225 45.50 -4.46 -4.72
C THR A 225 44.19 -4.84 -4.04
N THR A 226 43.12 -4.06 -4.24
CA THR A 226 41.80 -4.35 -3.66
C THR A 226 41.04 -5.39 -4.47
N SER A 227 40.17 -6.14 -3.79
CA SER A 227 39.35 -7.17 -4.44
C SER A 227 38.40 -6.60 -5.51
N GLU A 228 37.94 -5.36 -5.36
CA GLU A 228 37.11 -4.68 -6.35
C GLU A 228 37.94 -4.21 -7.55
N GLY A 229 39.03 -3.46 -7.33
CA GLY A 229 39.87 -2.98 -8.42
C GLY A 229 40.46 -4.11 -9.27
N LEU A 230 40.84 -5.23 -8.65
CA LEU A 230 41.25 -6.45 -9.36
C LEU A 230 40.11 -7.08 -10.17
N GLN A 231 38.87 -7.13 -9.64
CA GLN A 231 37.71 -7.63 -10.38
C GLN A 231 37.38 -6.74 -11.58
N VAL A 232 37.38 -5.41 -11.40
CA VAL A 232 37.14 -4.43 -12.46
C VAL A 232 38.22 -4.52 -13.54
N SER A 233 39.49 -4.67 -13.14
CA SER A 233 40.59 -4.86 -14.10
C SER A 233 40.41 -6.11 -14.96
N ASN A 234 40.09 -7.25 -14.33
CA ASN A 234 39.83 -8.50 -15.04
C ASN A 234 38.61 -8.40 -15.97
N ALA A 235 37.54 -7.71 -15.54
CA ALA A 235 36.35 -7.47 -16.34
C ALA A 235 36.62 -6.60 -17.58
N LEU A 236 37.44 -5.54 -17.42
CA LEU A 236 37.87 -4.65 -18.49
C LEU A 236 39.03 -5.20 -19.34
N LYS A 237 39.63 -6.33 -18.94
CA LYS A 237 40.76 -7.03 -19.59
C LYS A 237 41.98 -6.12 -19.80
N ILE A 238 42.31 -5.35 -18.78
CA ILE A 238 43.46 -4.44 -18.74
C ILE A 238 44.76 -5.24 -18.83
N ARG A 239 45.78 -4.67 -19.49
CA ARG A 239 47.11 -5.29 -19.63
C ARG A 239 48.22 -4.50 -18.95
N GLN A 240 48.05 -3.21 -18.76
CA GLN A 240 49.04 -2.33 -18.15
C GLN A 240 48.38 -1.30 -17.24
N TYR A 241 49.07 -0.92 -16.17
CA TYR A 241 48.66 0.08 -15.20
C TYR A 241 49.60 1.30 -15.25
N PRO A 242 49.14 2.49 -14.82
CA PRO A 242 47.76 2.82 -14.43
C PRO A 242 46.75 2.73 -15.60
N LEU A 243 45.46 2.66 -15.29
CA LEU A 243 44.38 2.77 -16.27
C LEU A 243 43.62 4.09 -16.08
N LEU A 244 43.37 4.80 -17.17
CA LEU A 244 42.26 5.76 -17.29
C LEU A 244 41.23 5.24 -18.32
N GLY A 245 40.08 4.75 -17.85
CA GLY A 245 38.99 4.25 -18.67
C GLY A 245 37.80 5.21 -18.74
N ILE A 246 37.16 5.36 -19.90
CA ILE A 246 35.93 6.15 -20.09
C ILE A 246 34.78 5.23 -20.48
N ILE A 247 33.71 5.24 -19.70
CA ILE A 247 32.45 4.52 -19.98
C ILE A 247 31.33 5.49 -20.36
N SER A 248 30.40 5.04 -21.20
CA SER A 248 29.17 5.77 -21.51
C SER A 248 28.00 4.83 -21.83
N LEU A 249 26.78 5.36 -21.78
CA LEU A 249 25.58 4.64 -22.16
C LEU A 249 25.42 4.55 -23.69
N LYS A 250 25.51 3.33 -24.25
CA LYS A 250 25.32 3.03 -25.69
C LYS A 250 23.84 3.01 -26.07
N ALA A 251 23.05 2.29 -25.29
CA ALA A 251 21.61 2.09 -25.44
C ALA A 251 21.00 2.04 -24.04
N GLU A 252 19.67 2.08 -23.93
CA GLU A 252 18.93 2.39 -22.69
C GLU A 252 19.42 1.75 -21.39
N LYS A 253 19.98 0.52 -21.44
CA LYS A 253 20.62 -0.19 -20.31
C LYS A 253 22.01 -0.78 -20.62
N LYS A 254 22.63 -0.44 -21.76
CA LYS A 254 23.92 -1.02 -22.17
C LYS A 254 25.01 0.04 -22.09
N ILE A 255 25.88 -0.09 -21.08
CA ILE A 255 27.10 0.71 -20.94
C ILE A 255 28.20 0.09 -21.82
N GLU A 256 29.05 0.93 -22.40
CA GLU A 256 30.24 0.52 -23.13
C GLU A 256 31.48 1.31 -22.70
N LEU A 257 32.64 0.65 -22.67
CA LEU A 257 33.94 1.29 -22.57
C LEU A 257 34.24 1.98 -23.91
N VAL A 258 34.20 3.30 -23.91
CA VAL A 258 34.36 4.16 -25.10
C VAL A 258 35.84 4.36 -25.41
N ALA A 259 36.66 4.50 -24.38
CA ALA A 259 38.09 4.73 -24.49
C ALA A 259 38.83 4.19 -23.25
N ARG A 260 40.13 3.97 -23.43
CA ARG A 260 41.05 3.58 -22.36
C ARG A 260 42.46 4.05 -22.69
N VAL A 261 43.17 4.51 -21.67
CA VAL A 261 44.61 4.79 -21.70
C VAL A 261 45.26 3.88 -20.67
N GLU A 262 46.18 3.03 -21.12
CA GLU A 262 46.87 2.01 -20.31
C GLU A 262 48.38 2.29 -20.31
N GLY A 263 49.05 2.05 -19.18
CA GLY A 263 50.51 2.01 -19.09
C GLY A 263 51.16 3.38 -18.96
N SER A 264 52.23 3.65 -19.73
CA SER A 264 52.99 4.91 -19.62
C SER A 264 52.16 6.15 -19.96
N ILE A 265 52.39 7.24 -19.23
CA ILE A 265 51.79 8.57 -19.48
C ILE A 265 52.05 9.10 -20.90
N SER A 266 53.11 8.63 -21.58
CA SER A 266 53.38 8.95 -23.00
C SER A 266 52.22 8.58 -23.94
N ASN A 267 51.36 7.64 -23.54
CA ASN A 267 50.18 7.21 -24.29
C ASN A 267 48.98 8.18 -24.14
N TYR A 268 49.05 9.17 -23.24
CA TYR A 268 47.96 10.10 -22.94
C TYR A 268 48.08 11.40 -23.75
N MET A 269 47.12 11.64 -24.65
CA MET A 269 46.94 12.93 -25.33
C MET A 269 45.59 13.56 -24.92
N PRO A 270 45.58 14.77 -24.31
CA PRO A 270 44.33 15.43 -23.90
C PRO A 270 43.32 15.64 -25.05
N GLN A 271 43.82 15.90 -26.26
CA GLN A 271 43.02 16.17 -27.45
C GLN A 271 42.21 14.94 -27.90
N ASP A 272 42.76 13.74 -27.73
CA ASP A 272 42.06 12.49 -28.05
C ASP A 272 40.88 12.29 -27.08
N LEU A 273 41.12 12.53 -25.78
CA LEU A 273 40.12 12.44 -24.73
C LEU A 273 38.97 13.46 -24.95
N GLU A 274 39.29 14.71 -25.33
CA GLU A 274 38.27 15.69 -25.70
C GLU A 274 37.51 15.31 -26.99
N THR A 275 38.20 14.74 -27.98
CA THR A 275 37.58 14.23 -29.22
C THR A 275 36.60 13.09 -28.91
N ILE A 276 36.95 12.20 -27.98
CA ILE A 276 36.08 11.11 -27.51
C ILE A 276 34.84 11.66 -26.80
N PHE A 277 35.00 12.62 -25.89
CA PHE A 277 33.85 13.22 -25.20
C PHE A 277 32.95 14.00 -26.16
N SER A 278 33.50 14.91 -26.96
CA SER A 278 32.74 15.72 -27.92
C SER A 278 31.97 14.88 -28.94
N LYS A 279 32.53 13.76 -29.41
CA LYS A 279 31.84 12.81 -30.31
C LYS A 279 30.65 12.11 -29.66
N ASN A 280 30.73 11.75 -28.38
CA ASN A 280 29.69 10.97 -27.69
C ASN A 280 28.70 11.83 -26.90
N TYR A 281 29.03 13.08 -26.59
CA TYR A 281 28.19 13.95 -25.76
C TYR A 281 26.82 14.29 -26.38
N PRO A 282 26.68 14.60 -27.69
CA PRO A 282 25.37 14.83 -28.32
C PRO A 282 24.41 13.64 -28.17
N ARG A 283 24.95 12.41 -28.24
CA ARG A 283 24.20 11.17 -28.03
C ARG A 283 23.66 11.04 -26.61
N LEU A 284 24.46 11.37 -25.59
CA LEU A 284 24.00 11.38 -24.20
C LEU A 284 22.93 12.46 -23.97
N ILE A 285 23.06 13.65 -24.58
CA ILE A 285 22.02 14.69 -24.53
C ILE A 285 20.72 14.18 -25.14
N GLN A 286 20.76 13.55 -26.31
CA GLN A 286 19.58 12.97 -26.96
C GLN A 286 18.90 11.91 -26.07
N LEU A 287 19.68 11.02 -25.43
CA LEU A 287 19.16 10.01 -24.51
C LEU A 287 18.53 10.62 -23.24
N ARG A 288 19.09 11.71 -22.70
CA ARG A 288 18.46 12.47 -21.59
C ARG A 288 17.12 13.07 -22.02
N GLN A 289 17.09 13.76 -23.15
CA GLN A 289 15.87 14.37 -23.69
C GLN A 289 14.79 13.30 -23.93
N GLN A 290 15.16 12.14 -24.48
CA GLN A 290 14.24 11.01 -24.66
C GLN A 290 13.63 10.54 -23.33
N ARG A 291 14.44 10.35 -22.28
CA ARG A 291 13.93 9.94 -20.96
C ARG A 291 13.04 11.01 -20.33
N GLN A 292 13.46 12.28 -20.35
CA GLN A 292 12.67 13.40 -19.85
C GLN A 292 11.31 13.51 -20.56
N ASN A 293 11.28 13.29 -21.88
CA ASN A 293 10.03 13.27 -22.65
C ASN A 293 9.10 12.12 -22.24
N VAL A 294 9.64 10.92 -21.99
CA VAL A 294 8.86 9.76 -21.51
C VAL A 294 8.29 10.01 -20.11
N GLU A 295 9.09 10.57 -19.20
CA GLU A 295 8.62 10.93 -17.84
C GLU A 295 7.56 12.03 -17.87
N MET A 296 7.76 13.08 -18.68
CA MET A 296 6.78 14.14 -18.88
C MET A 296 5.47 13.60 -19.47
N GLN A 297 5.52 12.73 -20.48
CA GLN A 297 4.33 12.07 -21.06
C GLN A 297 3.59 11.23 -20.00
N ARG A 298 4.32 10.50 -19.14
CA ARG A 298 3.74 9.74 -18.04
C ARG A 298 3.02 10.64 -17.03
N LEU A 299 3.64 11.74 -16.62
CA LEU A 299 3.04 12.73 -15.70
C LEU A 299 1.80 13.39 -16.29
N ILE A 300 1.84 13.79 -17.57
CA ILE A 300 0.68 14.37 -18.27
C ILE A 300 -0.48 13.37 -18.28
N ARG A 301 -0.22 12.10 -18.61
CA ARG A 301 -1.25 11.05 -18.61
C ARG A 301 -1.84 10.83 -17.22
N GLN A 302 -1.00 10.71 -16.18
CA GLN A 302 -1.48 10.56 -14.80
C GLN A 302 -2.36 11.74 -14.36
N GLN A 303 -2.02 12.97 -14.76
CA GLN A 303 -2.82 14.14 -14.46
C GLN A 303 -4.15 14.16 -15.23
N GLN A 304 -4.17 13.68 -16.49
CA GLN A 304 -5.40 13.52 -17.27
C GLN A 304 -6.31 12.44 -16.68
N ASP A 305 -5.76 11.27 -16.34
CA ASP A 305 -6.50 10.14 -15.75
C ASP A 305 -7.14 10.55 -14.40
N SER A 306 -6.40 11.26 -13.54
CA SER A 306 -6.92 11.81 -12.27
C SER A 306 -8.05 12.83 -12.49
N ARG A 307 -7.90 13.79 -13.40
CA ARG A 307 -8.96 14.76 -13.73
C ARG A 307 -10.21 14.09 -14.30
N TYR A 308 -10.04 13.04 -15.10
CA TYR A 308 -11.14 12.26 -15.65
C TYR A 308 -11.90 11.51 -14.55
N GLN A 309 -11.19 10.83 -13.65
CA GLN A 309 -11.79 10.15 -12.50
C GLN A 309 -12.57 11.12 -11.59
N ASP A 310 -12.02 12.32 -11.34
CA ASP A 310 -12.71 13.35 -10.56
C ASP A 310 -13.95 13.91 -11.25
N SER A 311 -13.97 13.99 -12.59
CA SER A 311 -15.18 14.35 -13.32
C SER A 311 -16.22 13.23 -13.26
N LEU A 312 -15.82 12.00 -13.55
CA LEU A 312 -16.69 10.83 -13.52
C LEU A 312 -17.36 10.66 -12.16
N ARG A 313 -16.62 10.86 -11.06
CA ARG A 313 -17.14 10.83 -9.69
C ARG A 313 -18.16 11.94 -9.42
N ARG A 314 -17.92 13.17 -9.89
CA ARG A 314 -18.88 14.28 -9.81
C ARG A 314 -20.11 14.08 -10.69
N ASP A 315 -19.98 13.34 -11.79
CA ASP A 315 -21.09 13.03 -12.69
C ASP A 315 -21.97 11.93 -12.07
N GLN A 316 -21.35 10.86 -11.55
CA GLN A 316 -22.02 9.79 -10.79
C GLN A 316 -22.74 10.32 -9.55
N GLN A 317 -22.09 11.19 -8.76
CA GLN A 317 -22.71 11.76 -7.57
C GLN A 317 -23.95 12.60 -7.92
N ARG A 318 -23.85 13.49 -8.92
CA ARG A 318 -25.00 14.30 -9.36
C ARG A 318 -26.15 13.46 -9.89
N GLU A 319 -25.85 12.36 -10.57
CA GLU A 319 -26.90 11.46 -11.06
C GLU A 319 -27.56 10.67 -9.92
N SER A 320 -26.78 10.22 -8.93
CA SER A 320 -27.32 9.63 -7.69
C SER A 320 -28.23 10.61 -6.96
N GLU A 321 -27.77 11.85 -6.72
CA GLU A 321 -28.53 12.91 -6.04
C GLU A 321 -29.85 13.23 -6.76
N ARG A 322 -29.84 13.32 -8.11
CA ARG A 322 -31.06 13.48 -8.91
C ARG A 322 -31.99 12.28 -8.79
N SER A 323 -31.46 11.06 -8.87
CA SER A 323 -32.29 9.85 -8.78
C SER A 323 -32.95 9.74 -7.40
N GLU A 324 -32.24 10.11 -6.33
CA GLU A 324 -32.79 10.17 -4.98
C GLU A 324 -33.84 11.28 -4.83
N GLN A 325 -33.63 12.47 -5.39
CA GLN A 325 -34.61 13.55 -5.37
C GLN A 325 -35.91 13.13 -6.07
N ILE A 326 -35.81 12.53 -7.26
CA ILE A 326 -36.95 12.01 -8.01
C ILE A 326 -37.66 10.91 -7.21
N GLN A 327 -36.93 9.99 -6.57
CA GLN A 327 -37.53 8.93 -5.73
C GLN A 327 -38.15 9.45 -4.42
N ARG A 328 -37.66 10.56 -3.86
CA ARG A 328 -38.28 11.22 -2.70
C ARG A 328 -39.57 11.90 -3.12
N GLU A 329 -39.52 12.73 -4.16
CA GLU A 329 -40.68 13.43 -4.70
C GLU A 329 -41.79 12.46 -5.18
N GLN A 330 -41.42 11.32 -5.81
CA GLN A 330 -42.39 10.28 -6.16
C GLN A 330 -43.05 9.64 -4.92
N ARG A 331 -42.29 9.37 -3.86
CA ARG A 331 -42.83 8.80 -2.61
C ARG A 331 -43.71 9.79 -1.86
N GLU A 332 -43.32 11.06 -1.81
CA GLU A 332 -44.10 12.14 -1.20
C GLU A 332 -45.44 12.31 -1.93
N ARG A 333 -45.42 12.47 -3.27
CA ARG A 333 -46.63 12.56 -4.09
C ARG A 333 -47.54 11.34 -3.97
N GLU A 334 -46.99 10.13 -3.85
CA GLU A 334 -47.79 8.92 -3.69
C GLU A 334 -48.37 8.81 -2.27
N HIS A 335 -47.62 9.19 -1.24
CA HIS A 335 -48.13 9.29 0.13
C HIS A 335 -49.29 10.31 0.22
N GLU A 336 -49.10 11.52 -0.33
CA GLU A 336 -50.14 12.54 -0.39
C GLU A 336 -51.40 12.04 -1.13
N ARG A 337 -51.25 11.26 -2.21
CA ARG A 337 -52.39 10.67 -2.92
C ARG A 337 -53.16 9.67 -2.08
N ILE A 338 -52.46 8.73 -1.44
CA ILE A 338 -53.06 7.69 -0.59
C ILE A 338 -53.75 8.34 0.63
N GLU A 339 -53.11 9.34 1.23
CA GLU A 339 -53.65 10.10 2.37
C GLU A 339 -54.91 10.89 1.97
N ASN A 340 -54.89 11.61 0.85
CA ASN A 340 -56.07 12.31 0.33
C ASN A 340 -57.20 11.34 -0.05
N GLN A 341 -56.88 10.16 -0.60
CA GLN A 341 -57.86 9.10 -0.86
C GLN A 341 -58.51 8.62 0.45
N TRP A 342 -57.72 8.37 1.50
CA TRP A 342 -58.22 7.97 2.81
C TRP A 342 -59.15 9.04 3.41
N LEU A 343 -58.77 10.32 3.35
CA LEU A 343 -59.58 11.44 3.86
C LEU A 343 -60.94 11.53 3.13
N LEU A 344 -60.95 11.39 1.81
CA LEU A 344 -62.18 11.40 1.02
C LEU A 344 -63.09 10.20 1.33
N TRP A 345 -62.52 9.00 1.47
CA TRP A 345 -63.27 7.83 1.95
C TRP A 345 -63.84 8.06 3.35
N ARG A 346 -63.02 8.56 4.30
CA ARG A 346 -63.44 8.75 5.69
C ARG A 346 -64.53 9.82 5.81
N LYS A 347 -64.49 10.89 5.01
CA LYS A 347 -65.59 11.88 4.88
C LYS A 347 -66.91 11.20 4.49
N GLY A 348 -66.88 10.27 3.53
CA GLY A 348 -68.07 9.51 3.11
C GLY A 348 -68.59 8.50 4.13
N GLN A 349 -67.76 8.07 5.09
CA GLN A 349 -68.14 7.13 6.16
C GLN A 349 -68.57 7.81 7.47
N LEU A 350 -68.37 9.12 7.62
CA LEU A 350 -68.80 9.85 8.83
C LEU A 350 -70.32 9.73 9.03
N LYS A 351 -70.75 9.34 10.23
CA LYS A 351 -72.19 9.26 10.52
C LYS A 351 -72.81 10.66 10.68
N PRO A 352 -74.03 10.88 10.18
CA PRO A 352 -74.76 12.13 10.40
C PRO A 352 -75.11 12.30 11.89
N GLU A 353 -75.38 13.53 12.32
CA GLU A 353 -75.69 13.81 13.73
C GLU A 353 -76.96 13.04 14.19
N PRO A 354 -76.94 12.42 15.38
CA PRO A 354 -78.10 11.70 15.90
C PRO A 354 -79.25 12.65 16.26
N SER A 355 -80.44 12.29 15.79
CA SER A 355 -81.72 12.96 16.11
C SER A 355 -81.97 12.96 17.64
N PRO A 356 -82.53 14.05 18.22
CA PRO A 356 -82.79 14.14 19.65
C PRO A 356 -83.68 12.98 20.14
N GLY A 357 -83.15 12.17 21.07
CA GLY A 357 -83.86 11.04 21.69
C GLY A 357 -83.16 9.68 21.59
N LYS A 358 -82.04 9.57 20.85
CA LYS A 358 -81.14 8.40 20.87
C LYS A 358 -79.94 8.64 21.79
N ASP A 359 -79.24 7.57 22.17
CA ASP A 359 -78.00 7.60 22.95
C ASP A 359 -76.89 8.38 22.23
N ALA A 360 -76.85 9.68 22.49
CA ALA A 360 -75.98 10.63 21.81
C ALA A 360 -75.12 11.40 22.81
N SER A 361 -73.81 11.37 22.59
CA SER A 361 -72.84 12.16 23.34
C SER A 361 -72.73 13.57 22.76
N LYS A 362 -72.90 14.61 23.58
CA LYS A 362 -72.69 16.00 23.17
C LYS A 362 -71.25 16.41 23.45
N VAL A 363 -70.43 16.50 22.40
CA VAL A 363 -69.00 16.76 22.52
C VAL A 363 -68.68 18.19 22.08
N ALA A 364 -68.01 18.94 22.96
CA ALA A 364 -67.51 20.28 22.67
C ALA A 364 -65.98 20.25 22.53
N ILE A 365 -65.48 20.41 21.30
CA ILE A 365 -64.07 20.29 20.95
C ILE A 365 -63.48 21.70 20.84
N ARG A 366 -62.39 21.98 21.56
CA ARG A 366 -61.58 23.18 21.40
C ARG A 366 -60.42 22.86 20.47
N LEU A 367 -60.38 23.53 19.32
CA LEU A 367 -59.26 23.52 18.39
C LEU A 367 -58.16 24.48 18.87
N GLU A 368 -56.94 24.29 18.38
CA GLU A 368 -55.77 25.15 18.69
C GLU A 368 -55.93 26.60 18.23
N ASN A 369 -56.71 26.83 17.16
CA ASN A 369 -57.06 28.18 16.69
C ASN A 369 -58.06 28.92 17.64
N GLY A 370 -58.40 28.32 18.79
CA GLY A 370 -59.36 28.84 19.76
C GLY A 370 -60.83 28.60 19.40
N GLN A 371 -61.12 28.04 18.22
CA GLN A 371 -62.48 27.74 17.77
C GLN A 371 -63.07 26.59 18.60
N ARG A 372 -64.32 26.77 19.03
CA ARG A 372 -65.08 25.74 19.76
C ARG A 372 -66.12 25.11 18.83
N LEU A 373 -65.85 23.89 18.39
CA LEU A 373 -66.81 23.05 17.69
C LEU A 373 -67.73 22.36 18.72
N VAL A 374 -69.00 22.16 18.37
CA VAL A 374 -69.95 21.39 19.19
C VAL A 374 -70.73 20.47 18.27
N ARG A 375 -70.51 19.17 18.38
CA ARG A 375 -71.16 18.12 17.56
C ARG A 375 -71.73 17.03 18.46
N LYS A 376 -72.82 16.40 18.02
CA LYS A 376 -73.35 15.19 18.64
C LYS A 376 -72.79 13.96 17.94
N PHE A 377 -72.34 12.98 18.71
CA PHE A 377 -71.86 11.69 18.23
C PHE A 377 -72.72 10.57 18.83
N ASP A 378 -72.92 9.48 18.09
CA ASP A 378 -73.58 8.28 18.60
C ASP A 378 -72.66 7.59 19.63
N ALA A 379 -73.20 7.27 20.81
CA ALA A 379 -72.40 6.73 21.92
C ALA A 379 -71.78 5.34 21.62
N SER A 380 -72.34 4.60 20.65
CA SER A 380 -71.86 3.27 20.25
C SER A 380 -70.59 3.29 19.37
N LEU A 381 -70.20 4.46 18.85
CA LEU A 381 -69.06 4.63 17.95
C LEU A 381 -67.70 4.63 18.67
N PRO A 382 -66.60 4.30 17.97
CA PRO A 382 -65.25 4.54 18.46
C PRO A 382 -64.93 6.04 18.52
N THR A 383 -64.02 6.41 19.42
CA THR A 383 -63.54 7.78 19.60
C THR A 383 -62.72 8.27 18.39
N GLU A 384 -62.20 7.36 17.57
CA GLU A 384 -61.65 7.61 16.24
C GLU A 384 -62.60 8.41 15.32
N GLU A 385 -63.92 8.30 15.46
CA GLU A 385 -64.88 9.15 14.72
C GLU A 385 -64.71 10.64 15.07
N ILE A 386 -64.34 10.95 16.32
CA ILE A 386 -64.08 12.34 16.77
C ILE A 386 -62.75 12.83 16.21
N TYR A 387 -61.72 11.97 16.16
CA TYR A 387 -60.44 12.28 15.49
C TYR A 387 -60.64 12.53 13.99
N ALA A 388 -61.34 11.64 13.29
CA ALA A 388 -61.67 11.79 11.88
C ALA A 388 -62.45 13.09 11.60
N PHE A 389 -63.43 13.44 12.43
CA PHE A 389 -64.16 14.70 12.32
C PHE A 389 -63.25 15.94 12.48
N VAL A 390 -62.32 15.92 13.44
CA VAL A 390 -61.40 17.04 13.67
C VAL A 390 -60.38 17.18 12.53
N GLU A 391 -59.78 16.07 12.06
CA GLU A 391 -58.86 16.06 10.91
C GLU A 391 -59.53 16.64 9.64
N LEU A 392 -60.77 16.21 9.36
CA LEU A 392 -61.54 16.69 8.21
C LEU A 392 -61.97 18.17 8.35
N GLN A 393 -62.20 18.66 9.57
CA GLN A 393 -62.45 20.10 9.81
C GLN A 393 -61.17 20.92 9.64
N LEU A 394 -60.02 20.45 10.16
CA LEU A 394 -58.73 21.14 10.05
C LEU A 394 -58.29 21.29 8.59
N ARG A 395 -58.59 20.33 7.73
CA ARG A 395 -58.33 20.39 6.28
C ARG A 395 -59.46 21.08 5.47
N GLY A 396 -60.49 21.63 6.11
CA GLY A 396 -61.61 22.31 5.43
C GLY A 396 -62.46 21.40 4.54
N LEU A 397 -62.35 20.07 4.69
CA LEU A 397 -63.02 19.09 3.83
C LEU A 397 -64.52 18.93 4.14
N LEU A 398 -64.97 19.40 5.30
CA LEU A 398 -66.38 19.31 5.72
C LEU A 398 -67.29 20.36 5.05
N ASP A 399 -66.78 21.56 4.79
CA ASP A 399 -67.57 22.69 4.25
C ASP A 399 -67.82 22.59 2.72
N SER A 400 -67.29 21.55 2.06
CA SER A 400 -67.51 21.29 0.64
C SER A 400 -68.79 20.47 0.41
N GLU A 401 -69.87 21.15 0.01
CA GLU A 401 -71.19 20.57 -0.35
C GLU A 401 -71.21 19.76 -1.67
N GLY A 402 -70.05 19.26 -2.13
CA GLY A 402 -69.98 18.32 -3.24
C GLY A 402 -70.43 16.93 -2.83
N HIS A 403 -71.14 16.22 -3.73
CA HIS A 403 -71.33 14.77 -3.61
C HIS A 403 -69.98 14.09 -3.35
N THR A 404 -69.82 13.38 -2.24
CA THR A 404 -68.65 12.52 -2.03
C THR A 404 -68.72 11.37 -3.02
N PRO A 405 -67.82 11.26 -4.01
CA PRO A 405 -67.78 10.09 -4.87
C PRO A 405 -67.54 8.84 -4.00
N PHE A 406 -68.00 7.67 -4.47
CA PHE A 406 -67.65 6.42 -3.82
C PHE A 406 -66.16 6.15 -4.04
N VAL A 407 -65.35 6.52 -3.04
CA VAL A 407 -63.92 6.23 -2.96
C VAL A 407 -63.75 4.95 -2.14
N GLU A 408 -62.88 4.04 -2.58
CA GLU A 408 -62.56 2.83 -1.81
C GLU A 408 -61.49 3.13 -0.74
N HIS A 409 -61.57 2.41 0.39
CA HIS A 409 -60.55 2.49 1.45
C HIS A 409 -59.18 2.06 0.91
N PRO A 410 -58.12 2.89 1.01
CA PRO A 410 -56.81 2.52 0.50
C PRO A 410 -56.25 1.28 1.21
N ALA A 411 -55.85 0.27 0.45
CA ALA A 411 -55.33 -0.98 0.98
C ALA A 411 -54.03 -0.75 1.77
N ASN A 412 -53.93 -1.37 2.96
CA ASN A 412 -52.78 -1.33 3.86
C ASN A 412 -52.34 0.07 4.37
N TYR A 413 -53.13 1.12 4.17
CA TYR A 413 -52.86 2.44 4.76
C TYR A 413 -53.48 2.55 6.17
N GLN A 414 -52.66 2.93 7.15
CA GLN A 414 -53.11 3.33 8.49
C GLN A 414 -52.84 4.81 8.67
N HIS A 415 -53.90 5.62 8.74
CA HIS A 415 -53.76 7.05 8.93
C HIS A 415 -53.25 7.39 10.34
N GLN A 416 -52.30 8.31 10.42
CA GLN A 416 -51.74 8.82 11.67
C GLN A 416 -52.16 10.28 11.81
N TYR A 417 -53.00 10.58 12.80
CA TYR A 417 -53.45 11.94 13.08
C TYR A 417 -52.28 12.79 13.61
N GLY A 418 -52.11 14.00 13.08
CA GLY A 418 -51.07 14.95 13.54
C GLY A 418 -51.36 15.59 14.92
N PHE A 419 -52.37 15.12 15.63
CA PHE A 419 -52.81 15.66 16.91
C PHE A 419 -53.40 14.58 17.82
N LYS A 420 -53.45 14.88 19.11
CA LYS A 420 -54.15 14.15 20.16
C LYS A 420 -55.40 14.90 20.59
N LEU A 421 -56.41 14.14 21.03
CA LEU A 421 -57.58 14.69 21.70
C LEU A 421 -57.50 14.32 23.19
N ILE A 422 -57.64 15.32 24.06
CA ILE A 422 -57.56 15.15 25.51
C ILE A 422 -58.82 15.66 26.22
N THR A 423 -59.22 15.00 27.30
CA THR A 423 -60.13 15.61 28.29
C THR A 423 -59.33 16.58 29.17
N PRO A 424 -59.92 17.71 29.64
CA PRO A 424 -59.19 18.66 30.48
C PRO A 424 -59.20 18.29 31.98
N VAL A 425 -60.30 17.70 32.48
CA VAL A 425 -60.46 17.37 33.92
C VAL A 425 -61.28 16.06 34.07
N PRO A 426 -60.70 14.98 34.62
CA PRO A 426 -59.27 14.75 34.76
C PRO A 426 -58.57 14.77 33.38
N ARG A 427 -57.28 15.14 33.31
CA ARG A 427 -56.54 15.14 32.06
C ARG A 427 -56.27 13.71 31.61
N ARG A 428 -56.79 13.31 30.45
CA ARG A 428 -56.62 11.96 29.88
C ARG A 428 -56.58 12.05 28.35
N GLU A 429 -55.64 11.32 27.75
CA GLU A 429 -55.59 11.13 26.29
C GLU A 429 -56.68 10.14 25.85
N LEU A 430 -57.23 10.38 24.66
CA LEU A 430 -58.33 9.58 24.12
C LEU A 430 -57.81 8.58 23.11
N ASP A 431 -57.83 7.30 23.46
CA ASP A 431 -57.43 6.22 22.56
C ASP A 431 -58.48 6.06 21.43
N PRO A 432 -58.10 6.17 20.15
CA PRO A 432 -59.05 6.12 19.02
C PRO A 432 -59.93 4.86 19.00
N SER A 433 -59.41 3.73 19.50
CA SER A 433 -60.09 2.44 19.55
C SER A 433 -61.17 2.31 20.65
N THR A 434 -61.21 3.23 21.63
CA THR A 434 -62.19 3.18 22.72
C THR A 434 -63.55 3.71 22.28
N LYS A 435 -64.66 3.10 22.76
CA LYS A 435 -66.01 3.61 22.46
C LYS A 435 -66.30 4.90 23.19
N ILE A 436 -67.12 5.76 22.58
CA ILE A 436 -67.53 7.05 23.15
C ILE A 436 -68.33 6.86 24.45
N SER A 437 -69.12 5.79 24.58
CA SER A 437 -69.79 5.39 25.84
C SER A 437 -68.83 5.08 26.99
N ASP A 438 -67.69 4.49 26.66
CA ASP A 438 -66.74 3.91 27.62
C ASP A 438 -65.61 4.92 27.96
N ALA A 439 -65.47 5.96 27.13
CA ALA A 439 -64.55 7.08 27.30
C ALA A 439 -65.03 8.03 28.42
N GLY A 440 -64.58 7.75 29.64
CA GLY A 440 -64.87 8.57 30.83
C GLY A 440 -64.50 10.04 30.63
N GLY A 441 -65.49 10.92 30.80
CA GLY A 441 -65.35 12.37 30.59
C GLY A 441 -65.94 12.89 29.26
N ILE A 442 -66.37 11.99 28.36
CA ILE A 442 -67.03 12.37 27.09
C ILE A 442 -68.54 12.13 27.15
N TYR A 443 -68.98 10.94 27.56
CA TYR A 443 -70.41 10.60 27.65
C TYR A 443 -71.02 11.01 29.02
N PRO A 444 -72.26 11.52 29.08
CA PRO A 444 -73.16 11.89 27.97
C PRO A 444 -72.88 13.29 27.39
N SER A 445 -72.02 14.08 28.04
CA SER A 445 -71.54 15.35 27.49
C SER A 445 -70.15 15.68 28.02
N GLY A 446 -69.23 16.07 27.12
CA GLY A 446 -67.83 16.30 27.45
C GLY A 446 -67.22 17.50 26.73
N ASN A 447 -66.17 18.05 27.34
CA ASN A 447 -65.29 19.02 26.67
C ASN A 447 -63.98 18.32 26.34
N ILE A 448 -63.51 18.49 25.11
CA ILE A 448 -62.24 17.95 24.59
C ILE A 448 -61.37 19.12 24.13
N VAL A 449 -60.06 19.00 24.30
CA VAL A 449 -59.06 19.92 23.74
C VAL A 449 -58.19 19.15 22.75
N MET A 450 -57.91 19.76 21.60
CA MET A 450 -56.94 19.28 20.61
C MET A 450 -55.56 19.82 20.98
N GLU A 451 -54.55 18.96 20.97
CA GLU A 451 -53.13 19.30 21.10
C GLU A 451 -52.37 18.62 19.94
N ARG A 452 -51.57 19.35 19.14
CA ARG A 452 -50.68 18.73 18.14
C ARG A 452 -49.67 17.77 18.78
N LEU A 453 -49.23 16.81 17.97
CA LEU A 453 -47.99 16.08 18.22
C LEU A 453 -46.80 17.00 17.89
N GLU A 454 -45.88 17.16 18.84
CA GLU A 454 -44.57 17.83 18.63
C GLU A 454 -43.59 16.94 17.85
#